data_AF-A0A1L5FB05-F1
#
_entry.id   AF-A0A1L5FB05-F1
#
_cell.length_a   1.000
_cell.length_b   1.000
_cell.length_c   1.000
_cell.angle_alpha   90.00
_cell.angle_beta   90.00
_cell.angle_gamma   90.00
#
_symmetry.space_group_name_H-M   'P 1'
#
loop_
_entity.id
_entity.type
_entity.pdbx_description
1 polymer ?
#
loop_
_entity_poly.entity_id
_entity_poly.type
_entity_poly.pdbx_seq_one_letter_code
_entity_poly.pdbx_strand_id
1 'polypeptide(L)'
;MSSNNNRSKITEQGHNATSKDSTSRDSTKRSKNALSTQSETTEINQKEVNVNKKEVNLNSEEIIIENIKHNAINKSQEDLTNKVDEDTSSTTLNKDKVNKIKDGIESNYNNLTFSLNKSKETINEQVKKGIDMQPQKIIKKKDDINTNSSDELDSKDSKYYINKIFLDERKRDALIKSLKTINKDIDLKILGKLLYNKKKYYCEIECKLFDSSYYGKYKKEEISDIDVYAIKFDESLSCHKAGFECKSTTNNGVDEILKIKGIQVYNNLDKVGLFKKKIANNVRLIAKKIDVELYDEKELNDMVSIIIPEYKKRAESEKLLYVISTSIEYELKQQLRGIVSFTKGAYWTNSPDQNFHTIVRALEHIKEIKTLMDYQRMYIVLRLSLLLSLSILQIASFIIKTNFSNIQNCALDEIFGGTVERWEKFRTYDLISQELRKKVSPYPYYIKDYLNIISWIVSSMNEASRLPLLIEQYIRCYLLKLDYNFLTNFYSDTTLKLSKDILRFSCKILQDDKIFEHIFKI
;
A
#
# COMPACT_ATOMS: atom_id res chain seq x y z
N MET A 1 33.97 52.30 35.85
CA MET A 1 35.32 51.81 35.53
C MET A 1 35.34 51.34 34.07
N SER A 2 35.93 52.18 33.23
CA SER A 2 36.72 51.92 32.00
C SER A 2 36.19 51.01 30.86
N SER A 3 35.50 51.66 29.90
CA SER A 3 35.79 51.78 28.45
C SER A 3 36.75 50.81 27.72
N ASN A 4 36.31 50.27 26.56
CA ASN A 4 36.87 50.45 25.18
C ASN A 4 36.49 49.26 24.26
N ASN A 5 35.73 49.44 23.18
CA ASN A 5 36.17 49.75 21.81
C ASN A 5 37.22 48.81 21.20
N ASN A 6 36.86 48.08 20.13
CA ASN A 6 37.61 48.12 18.87
C ASN A 6 36.85 47.53 17.66
N ARG A 7 36.72 48.39 16.64
CA ARG A 7 36.51 48.07 15.22
C ARG A 7 37.84 47.57 14.62
N SER A 8 37.78 46.70 13.62
CA SER A 8 38.75 46.75 12.52
C SER A 8 38.07 46.45 11.18
N LYS A 9 38.24 47.40 10.26
CA LYS A 9 38.06 47.29 8.81
C LYS A 9 39.34 46.66 8.24
N ILE A 10 39.22 45.84 7.20
CA ILE A 10 40.30 45.64 6.22
C ILE A 10 39.70 45.78 4.82
N THR A 11 40.34 46.65 4.04
CA THR A 11 40.14 47.02 2.64
C THR A 11 41.13 46.31 1.72
N GLU A 12 40.66 46.01 0.51
CA GLU A 12 41.33 46.05 -0.81
C GLU A 12 42.73 45.45 -1.06
N GLN A 13 42.80 44.61 -2.10
CA GLN A 13 43.70 44.60 -3.28
C GLN A 13 43.49 43.25 -4.00
N GLY A 14 43.24 43.08 -5.29
CA GLY A 14 43.58 43.86 -6.47
C GLY A 14 44.72 43.16 -7.23
N HIS A 15 44.42 42.23 -8.16
CA HIS A 15 45.34 41.88 -9.26
C HIS A 15 44.62 41.27 -10.47
N ASN A 16 44.71 41.99 -11.59
CA ASN A 16 44.47 41.54 -12.96
C ASN A 16 45.61 40.66 -13.46
N ALA A 17 45.32 39.65 -14.29
CA ALA A 17 46.22 39.23 -15.37
C ALA A 17 45.44 38.48 -16.48
N THR A 18 45.57 39.04 -17.67
CA THR A 18 45.09 38.61 -19.00
C THR A 18 46.04 37.61 -19.69
N SER A 19 45.52 36.64 -20.44
CA SER A 19 46.02 36.15 -21.76
C SER A 19 45.01 35.11 -22.28
N LYS A 20 44.26 35.30 -23.38
CA LYS A 20 44.56 35.36 -24.84
C LYS A 20 45.07 34.07 -25.50
N ASP A 21 44.17 33.56 -26.36
CA ASP A 21 44.31 32.99 -27.71
C ASP A 21 45.05 31.65 -27.95
N SER A 22 44.32 30.69 -28.54
CA SER A 22 44.64 30.16 -29.89
C SER A 22 43.60 29.16 -30.44
N THR A 23 42.83 29.64 -31.43
CA THR A 23 42.58 29.06 -32.77
C THR A 23 42.45 27.54 -33.00
N SER A 24 41.23 27.16 -33.41
CA SER A 24 40.83 26.44 -34.66
C SER A 24 41.57 25.19 -35.14
N ARG A 25 40.79 24.13 -35.45
CA ARG A 25 40.91 23.39 -36.73
C ARG A 25 39.64 22.59 -37.05
N ASP A 26 39.10 22.87 -38.24
CA ASP A 26 38.15 22.07 -39.01
C ASP A 26 38.72 20.69 -39.39
N SER A 27 37.84 19.68 -39.47
CA SER A 27 37.76 18.83 -40.67
C SER A 27 36.52 17.91 -40.66
N THR A 28 35.70 18.11 -41.68
CA THR A 28 34.71 17.21 -42.30
C THR A 28 35.11 15.72 -42.42
N LYS A 29 34.13 14.80 -42.28
CA LYS A 29 33.76 13.84 -43.36
C LYS A 29 32.48 13.04 -43.08
N ARG A 30 31.69 12.95 -44.16
CA ARG A 30 30.49 12.12 -44.40
C ARG A 30 30.80 10.62 -44.33
N SER A 31 29.79 9.84 -43.93
CA SER A 31 29.38 8.64 -44.68
C SER A 31 27.89 8.39 -44.52
N LYS A 32 27.24 8.20 -45.67
CA LYS A 32 25.89 7.65 -45.86
C LYS A 32 25.99 6.13 -45.77
N ASN A 33 24.95 5.45 -45.31
CA ASN A 33 24.43 4.27 -46.00
C ASN A 33 22.97 4.04 -45.60
N ALA A 34 22.17 3.76 -46.63
CA ALA A 34 20.77 3.40 -46.62
C ALA A 34 20.64 1.92 -47.04
N LEU A 35 19.54 1.27 -46.65
CA LEU A 35 18.77 0.20 -47.32
C LEU A 35 17.78 -0.33 -46.25
N SER A 36 16.44 -0.15 -46.34
CA SER A 36 15.44 -0.91 -47.13
C SER A 36 15.49 -2.42 -46.81
N THR A 37 14.41 -3.20 -46.61
CA THR A 37 13.09 -3.21 -47.25
C THR A 37 12.20 -4.28 -46.55
N GLN A 38 10.87 -4.07 -46.54
CA GLN A 38 9.74 -5.03 -46.78
C GLN A 38 9.61 -6.31 -45.91
N SER A 39 8.54 -6.49 -45.11
CA SER A 39 7.10 -6.75 -45.40
C SER A 39 6.81 -8.11 -46.03
N GLU A 40 6.06 -8.98 -45.34
CA GLU A 40 5.01 -9.80 -45.98
C GLU A 40 4.06 -10.42 -44.94
N THR A 41 2.77 -10.14 -45.17
CA THR A 41 1.56 -10.71 -44.60
C THR A 41 1.14 -11.96 -45.36
N THR A 42 0.44 -12.91 -44.72
CA THR A 42 -0.53 -13.76 -45.42
C THR A 42 -1.63 -14.24 -44.47
N GLU A 43 -2.86 -13.81 -44.76
CA GLU A 43 -4.13 -14.36 -44.29
C GLU A 43 -4.51 -15.59 -45.11
N ILE A 44 -5.19 -16.58 -44.50
CA ILE A 44 -6.19 -17.42 -45.18
C ILE A 44 -7.37 -17.74 -44.23
N ASN A 45 -8.58 -17.52 -44.76
CA ASN A 45 -9.93 -17.77 -44.25
C ASN A 45 -10.35 -19.25 -44.22
N GLN A 46 -11.31 -19.64 -43.35
CA GLN A 46 -12.70 -20.04 -43.73
C GLN A 46 -13.52 -20.77 -42.61
N LYS A 47 -14.76 -20.24 -42.42
CA LYS A 47 -16.12 -20.86 -42.27
C LYS A 47 -16.46 -21.92 -41.19
N GLU A 48 -17.39 -21.60 -40.27
CA GLU A 48 -18.84 -22.02 -40.17
C GLU A 48 -19.03 -23.54 -39.88
N VAL A 49 -19.81 -24.06 -38.91
CA VAL A 49 -21.18 -23.85 -38.39
C VAL A 49 -21.30 -24.61 -37.04
N ASN A 50 -21.97 -24.07 -35.99
CA ASN A 50 -23.15 -24.71 -35.36
C ASN A 50 -23.72 -23.97 -34.14
N VAL A 51 -25.05 -23.98 -34.11
CA VAL A 51 -26.00 -23.24 -33.26
C VAL A 51 -26.54 -24.17 -32.14
N ASN A 52 -27.07 -23.55 -31.08
CA ASN A 52 -27.87 -24.09 -29.95
C ASN A 52 -27.15 -24.50 -28.66
N LYS A 53 -27.18 -23.58 -27.67
CA LYS A 53 -27.69 -23.80 -26.29
C LYS A 53 -27.45 -22.55 -25.43
N LYS A 54 -28.47 -21.70 -25.25
CA LYS A 54 -28.43 -20.58 -24.30
C LYS A 54 -29.82 -20.25 -23.75
N GLU A 55 -30.37 -21.16 -22.95
CA GLU A 55 -31.58 -20.94 -22.13
C GLU A 55 -31.40 -21.65 -20.78
N VAL A 56 -30.55 -21.11 -19.89
CA VAL A 56 -30.56 -21.55 -18.47
C VAL A 56 -30.25 -20.41 -17.48
N ASN A 57 -29.71 -19.26 -17.90
CA ASN A 57 -29.09 -18.32 -16.94
C ASN A 57 -29.83 -16.99 -16.67
N LEU A 58 -31.10 -16.84 -17.07
CA LEU A 58 -31.89 -15.63 -16.79
C LEU A 58 -32.67 -15.70 -15.45
N ASN A 59 -32.93 -16.90 -14.92
CA ASN A 59 -33.71 -17.05 -13.68
C ASN A 59 -32.95 -16.65 -12.40
N SER A 60 -31.61 -16.62 -12.42
CA SER A 60 -30.83 -16.34 -11.20
C SER A 60 -30.79 -14.85 -10.84
N GLU A 61 -30.80 -13.96 -11.84
CA GLU A 61 -30.77 -12.50 -11.61
C GLU A 61 -32.13 -11.95 -11.16
N GLU A 62 -33.24 -12.49 -11.68
CA GLU A 62 -34.59 -12.11 -11.22
C GLU A 62 -34.83 -12.50 -9.76
N ILE A 63 -34.35 -13.69 -9.34
CA ILE A 63 -34.41 -14.16 -7.95
C ILE A 63 -33.59 -13.24 -7.02
N ILE A 64 -32.41 -12.78 -7.46
CA ILE A 64 -31.56 -11.86 -6.68
C ILE A 64 -32.25 -10.50 -6.51
N ILE A 65 -32.89 -9.98 -7.57
CA ILE A 65 -33.60 -8.71 -7.55
C ILE A 65 -34.85 -8.78 -6.66
N GLU A 66 -35.61 -9.87 -6.70
CA GLU A 66 -36.76 -10.07 -5.80
C GLU A 66 -36.33 -10.18 -4.34
N ASN A 67 -35.24 -10.88 -4.05
CA ASN A 67 -34.69 -10.97 -2.69
C ASN A 67 -34.23 -9.61 -2.14
N ILE A 68 -33.65 -8.75 -2.99
CA ILE A 68 -33.27 -7.38 -2.61
C ILE A 68 -34.51 -6.52 -2.32
N LYS A 69 -35.57 -6.64 -3.14
CA LYS A 69 -36.85 -5.94 -2.92
C LYS A 69 -37.49 -6.36 -1.60
N HIS A 70 -37.56 -7.66 -1.34
CA HIS A 70 -38.20 -8.20 -0.14
C HIS A 70 -37.47 -7.79 1.14
N ASN A 71 -36.13 -7.76 1.12
CA ASN A 71 -35.32 -7.32 2.25
C ASN A 71 -35.41 -5.81 2.52
N ALA A 72 -35.53 -4.99 1.47
CA ALA A 72 -35.70 -3.54 1.63
C ALA A 72 -37.07 -3.18 2.23
N ILE A 73 -38.13 -3.90 1.84
CA ILE A 73 -39.49 -3.73 2.38
C ILE A 73 -39.53 -4.15 3.85
N ASN A 74 -38.98 -5.32 4.19
CA ASN A 74 -38.95 -5.81 5.57
C ASN A 74 -38.20 -4.87 6.51
N LYS A 75 -37.03 -4.36 6.08
CA LYS A 75 -36.23 -3.42 6.87
C LYS A 75 -36.95 -2.08 7.09
N SER A 76 -37.67 -1.60 6.08
CA SER A 76 -38.45 -0.36 6.18
C SER A 76 -39.67 -0.51 7.10
N GLN A 77 -40.29 -1.70 7.11
CA GLN A 77 -41.38 -2.03 8.04
C GLN A 77 -40.87 -2.16 9.47
N GLU A 78 -39.72 -2.80 9.68
CA GLU A 78 -39.09 -2.99 10.98
C GLU A 78 -38.71 -1.63 11.62
N ASP A 79 -38.14 -0.71 10.83
CA ASP A 79 -37.83 0.67 11.25
C ASP A 79 -39.08 1.52 11.56
N LEU A 80 -40.24 1.18 10.97
CA LEU A 80 -41.53 1.82 11.25
C LEU A 80 -42.16 1.28 12.55
N THR A 81 -42.12 -0.02 12.79
CA THR A 81 -42.58 -0.62 14.05
C THR A 81 -41.74 -0.16 15.24
N ASN A 82 -40.42 -0.14 15.10
CA ASN A 82 -39.52 0.28 16.18
C ASN A 82 -39.66 1.78 16.54
N LYS A 83 -40.11 2.62 15.60
CA LYS A 83 -40.41 4.04 15.86
C LYS A 83 -41.80 4.29 16.45
N VAL A 84 -42.71 3.32 16.35
CA VAL A 84 -44.07 3.44 16.94
C VAL A 84 -44.05 3.00 18.41
N ASP A 85 -43.15 2.09 18.79
CA ASP A 85 -43.05 1.61 20.18
C ASP A 85 -42.27 2.56 21.12
N GLU A 86 -41.46 3.49 20.59
CA GLU A 86 -40.72 4.47 21.42
C GLU A 86 -41.52 5.74 21.80
N ASP A 87 -42.70 5.98 21.22
CA ASP A 87 -43.44 7.25 21.38
C ASP A 87 -44.89 7.07 21.91
N THR A 88 -45.12 6.11 22.81
CA THR A 88 -46.38 6.00 23.56
C THR A 88 -46.38 6.85 24.84
N SER A 89 -46.10 8.15 24.70
CA SER A 89 -46.49 9.16 25.71
C SER A 89 -46.50 10.60 25.19
N SER A 90 -47.31 10.91 24.17
CA SER A 90 -48.02 12.20 24.11
C SER A 90 -48.93 12.31 22.88
N THR A 91 -50.01 13.03 23.09
CA THR A 91 -51.17 13.23 22.25
C THR A 91 -50.86 13.97 20.94
N THR A 92 -51.55 13.55 19.87
CA THR A 92 -51.69 14.20 18.55
C THR A 92 -50.42 14.36 17.69
N LEU A 93 -49.98 13.25 17.08
CA LEU A 93 -49.06 13.25 15.95
C LEU A 93 -49.71 13.92 14.72
N ASN A 94 -49.08 14.99 14.28
CA ASN A 94 -49.49 15.85 13.18
C ASN A 94 -49.52 15.08 11.84
N LYS A 95 -50.71 14.88 11.25
CA LYS A 95 -50.92 14.15 9.98
C LYS A 95 -50.02 14.64 8.83
N ASP A 96 -49.60 15.91 8.87
CA ASP A 96 -48.72 16.51 7.87
C ASP A 96 -47.30 15.94 7.87
N LYS A 97 -46.79 15.46 9.02
CA LYS A 97 -45.47 14.79 9.09
C LYS A 97 -45.51 13.40 8.46
N VAL A 98 -46.60 12.66 8.66
CA VAL A 98 -46.78 11.31 8.08
C VAL A 98 -46.93 11.41 6.55
N ASN A 99 -47.67 12.40 6.05
CA ASN A 99 -47.81 12.62 4.62
C ASN A 99 -46.49 13.05 3.97
N LYS A 100 -45.70 13.95 4.58
CA LYS A 100 -44.36 14.29 4.07
C LYS A 100 -43.40 13.11 3.98
N ILE A 101 -43.48 12.16 4.92
CA ILE A 101 -42.66 10.94 4.89
C ILE A 101 -43.12 10.02 3.75
N LYS A 102 -44.44 9.86 3.56
CA LYS A 102 -45.00 9.07 2.44
C LYS A 102 -44.60 9.66 1.08
N ASP A 103 -44.73 10.97 0.91
CA ASP A 103 -44.36 11.65 -0.34
C ASP A 103 -42.86 11.52 -0.64
N GLY A 104 -42.01 11.54 0.39
CA GLY A 104 -40.57 11.33 0.25
C GLY A 104 -40.19 9.90 -0.15
N ILE A 105 -40.91 8.90 0.36
CA ILE A 105 -40.72 7.48 0.00
C ILE A 105 -41.17 7.24 -1.45
N GLU A 106 -42.32 7.79 -1.84
CA GLU A 106 -42.87 7.64 -3.19
C GLU A 106 -42.00 8.34 -4.25
N SER A 107 -41.44 9.52 -3.93
CA SER A 107 -40.45 10.19 -4.79
C SER A 107 -39.18 9.38 -4.97
N ASN A 108 -38.64 8.77 -3.89
CA ASN A 108 -37.44 7.92 -3.98
C ASN A 108 -37.71 6.63 -4.77
N TYR A 109 -38.89 6.02 -4.62
CA TYR A 109 -39.30 4.84 -5.38
C TYR A 109 -39.39 5.13 -6.89
N ASN A 110 -40.00 6.26 -7.26
CA ASN A 110 -40.13 6.68 -8.66
C ASN A 110 -38.76 6.98 -9.30
N ASN A 111 -37.84 7.60 -8.55
CA ASN A 111 -36.47 7.86 -9.01
C ASN A 111 -35.66 6.56 -9.23
N LEU A 112 -35.79 5.58 -8.33
CA LEU A 112 -35.13 4.28 -8.51
C LEU A 112 -35.67 3.52 -9.73
N THR A 113 -36.99 3.52 -9.90
CA THR A 113 -37.67 2.84 -11.01
C THR A 113 -37.30 3.46 -12.35
N PHE A 114 -37.21 4.79 -12.41
CA PHE A 114 -36.74 5.52 -13.60
C PHE A 114 -35.28 5.18 -13.96
N SER A 115 -34.38 5.14 -12.97
CA SER A 115 -32.97 4.81 -13.19
C SER A 115 -32.77 3.36 -13.67
N LEU A 116 -33.55 2.42 -13.12
CA LEU A 116 -33.58 1.02 -13.55
C LEU A 116 -34.08 0.86 -14.98
N ASN A 117 -35.15 1.56 -15.36
CA ASN A 117 -35.67 1.50 -16.73
C ASN A 117 -34.67 2.07 -17.75
N LYS A 118 -34.00 3.18 -17.41
CA LYS A 118 -32.94 3.77 -18.23
C LYS A 118 -31.75 2.82 -18.42
N SER A 119 -31.39 2.05 -17.39
CA SER A 119 -30.32 1.04 -17.47
C SER A 119 -30.70 -0.14 -18.38
N LYS A 120 -31.96 -0.60 -18.33
CA LYS A 120 -32.49 -1.66 -19.22
C LYS A 120 -32.55 -1.20 -20.68
N GLU A 121 -32.94 0.05 -20.93
CA GLU A 121 -32.92 0.63 -22.28
C GLU A 121 -31.49 0.72 -22.83
N THR A 122 -30.52 1.14 -22.02
CA THR A 122 -29.10 1.24 -22.42
C THR A 122 -28.52 -0.13 -22.77
N ILE A 123 -28.85 -1.17 -21.98
CA ILE A 123 -28.41 -2.55 -22.24
C ILE A 123 -29.05 -3.08 -23.54
N ASN A 124 -30.34 -2.84 -23.75
CA ASN A 124 -31.03 -3.24 -24.98
C ASN A 124 -30.49 -2.50 -26.21
N GLU A 125 -30.06 -1.24 -26.07
CA GLU A 125 -29.42 -0.48 -27.15
C GLU A 125 -28.01 -1.00 -27.47
N GLN A 126 -27.24 -1.41 -26.47
CA GLN A 126 -25.92 -2.02 -26.66
C GLN A 126 -26.01 -3.41 -27.31
N VAL A 127 -27.03 -4.19 -26.95
CA VAL A 127 -27.31 -5.49 -27.59
C VAL A 127 -27.80 -5.30 -29.03
N LYS A 128 -28.58 -4.25 -29.34
CA LYS A 128 -28.97 -3.92 -30.72
C LYS A 128 -27.84 -3.36 -31.58
N LYS A 129 -26.79 -2.79 -30.99
CA LYS A 129 -25.65 -2.18 -31.71
C LYS A 129 -24.54 -3.16 -32.11
N GLY A 130 -24.73 -4.47 -31.91
CA GLY A 130 -23.87 -5.49 -32.54
C GLY A 130 -22.38 -5.37 -32.22
N ILE A 131 -22.02 -5.01 -30.97
CA ILE A 131 -20.62 -4.96 -30.55
C ILE A 131 -20.14 -6.41 -30.31
N ASP A 132 -19.37 -6.89 -31.28
CA ASP A 132 -18.85 -8.26 -31.37
C ASP A 132 -17.68 -8.46 -30.40
N MET A 133 -17.94 -9.03 -29.21
CA MET A 133 -16.89 -9.50 -28.30
C MET A 133 -16.54 -10.95 -28.62
N GLN A 134 -15.39 -11.16 -29.27
CA GLN A 134 -14.84 -12.48 -29.60
C GLN A 134 -14.58 -13.33 -28.33
N PRO A 135 -15.09 -14.57 -28.24
CA PRO A 135 -14.87 -15.45 -27.09
C PRO A 135 -13.52 -16.19 -27.16
N GLN A 136 -12.75 -16.15 -26.08
CA GLN A 136 -11.55 -16.97 -25.89
C GLN A 136 -11.92 -18.46 -25.73
N LYS A 137 -11.34 -19.32 -26.59
CA LYS A 137 -11.46 -20.78 -26.55
C LYS A 137 -10.84 -21.36 -25.27
N ILE A 138 -11.67 -21.94 -24.41
CA ILE A 138 -11.23 -22.85 -23.35
C ILE A 138 -10.99 -24.23 -23.98
N ILE A 139 -9.72 -24.64 -24.07
CA ILE A 139 -9.34 -26.00 -24.44
C ILE A 139 -9.52 -26.89 -23.21
N LYS A 140 -10.53 -27.76 -23.22
CA LYS A 140 -10.63 -28.88 -22.27
C LYS A 140 -9.75 -30.02 -22.76
N LYS A 141 -8.58 -30.21 -22.14
CA LYS A 141 -7.88 -31.50 -22.19
C LYS A 141 -8.56 -32.46 -21.20
N LYS A 142 -9.12 -33.55 -21.72
CA LYS A 142 -9.37 -34.78 -20.96
C LYS A 142 -8.05 -35.55 -20.97
N ASP A 143 -7.37 -35.59 -19.84
CA ASP A 143 -6.34 -36.58 -19.59
C ASP A 143 -6.91 -37.56 -18.56
N ASP A 144 -7.11 -38.80 -19.01
CA ASP A 144 -7.38 -39.96 -18.18
C ASP A 144 -6.13 -40.25 -17.35
N ILE A 145 -6.19 -39.99 -16.04
CA ILE A 145 -5.17 -40.47 -15.10
C ILE A 145 -5.75 -41.68 -14.37
N ASN A 146 -5.24 -42.83 -14.80
CA ASN A 146 -5.32 -44.11 -14.11
C ASN A 146 -4.78 -43.95 -12.67
N THR A 147 -5.68 -44.07 -11.70
CA THR A 147 -5.34 -44.25 -10.29
C THR A 147 -4.81 -45.66 -10.07
N ASN A 148 -3.49 -45.79 -9.86
CA ASN A 148 -2.89 -46.90 -9.11
C ASN A 148 -1.43 -46.55 -8.78
N SER A 149 -1.22 -45.86 -7.66
CA SER A 149 -0.02 -45.98 -6.84
C SER A 149 -0.31 -45.38 -5.47
N SER A 150 -0.58 -46.28 -4.53
CA SER A 150 -0.58 -46.03 -3.10
C SER A 150 0.81 -45.61 -2.63
N ASP A 151 1.00 -44.32 -2.41
CA ASP A 151 2.00 -43.82 -1.47
C ASP A 151 1.24 -43.08 -0.37
N GLU A 152 0.95 -43.80 0.71
CA GLU A 152 0.65 -43.20 2.02
C GLU A 152 1.90 -42.44 2.49
N LEU A 153 2.09 -41.24 1.97
CA LEU A 153 2.95 -40.23 2.58
C LEU A 153 2.29 -39.79 3.89
N ASP A 154 2.78 -40.42 4.95
CA ASP A 154 2.56 -40.17 6.37
C ASP A 154 1.79 -38.87 6.69
N SER A 155 0.51 -39.02 7.06
CA SER A 155 -0.38 -37.92 7.46
C SER A 155 0.13 -37.10 8.67
N LYS A 156 1.19 -37.56 9.33
CA LYS A 156 1.90 -36.85 10.40
C LYS A 156 2.84 -35.77 9.89
N ASP A 157 3.49 -35.97 8.75
CA ASP A 157 4.44 -35.00 8.20
C ASP A 157 3.70 -33.78 7.63
N SER A 158 2.62 -33.97 6.89
CA SER A 158 1.81 -32.86 6.36
C SER A 158 1.25 -31.97 7.47
N LYS A 159 0.78 -32.56 8.59
CA LYS A 159 0.31 -31.85 9.78
C LYS A 159 1.44 -31.13 10.52
N TYR A 160 2.65 -31.68 10.54
CA TYR A 160 3.84 -31.06 11.11
C TYR A 160 4.31 -29.86 10.28
N TYR A 161 4.22 -29.92 8.95
CA TYR A 161 4.58 -28.81 8.06
C TYR A 161 3.57 -27.67 8.06
N ILE A 162 2.25 -27.94 8.13
CA ILE A 162 1.21 -26.90 8.21
C ILE A 162 1.35 -26.06 9.49
N ASN A 163 1.79 -26.67 10.60
CA ASN A 163 2.01 -25.97 11.87
C ASN A 163 3.23 -25.03 11.86
N LYS A 164 4.14 -25.10 10.88
CA LYS A 164 5.28 -24.17 10.76
C LYS A 164 4.98 -22.94 9.89
N ILE A 165 3.92 -22.97 9.10
CA ILE A 165 3.55 -21.87 8.18
C ILE A 165 2.91 -20.70 8.93
N PHE A 166 2.34 -20.94 10.10
CA PHE A 166 1.61 -19.95 10.89
C PHE A 166 2.28 -19.71 12.25
N LEU A 167 1.94 -18.59 12.87
CA LEU A 167 2.29 -18.37 14.26
C LEU A 167 1.61 -19.43 15.15
N ASP A 168 2.41 -20.14 15.95
CA ASP A 168 1.92 -21.13 16.91
C ASP A 168 0.87 -20.52 17.84
N GLU A 169 -0.21 -21.26 18.10
CA GLU A 169 -1.36 -20.77 18.86
C GLU A 169 -1.01 -20.43 20.31
N ARG A 170 -0.18 -21.26 20.97
CA ARG A 170 0.25 -20.99 22.35
C ARG A 170 1.10 -19.72 22.38
N LYS A 171 1.97 -19.54 21.38
CA LYS A 171 2.79 -18.32 21.30
C LYS A 171 1.95 -17.09 20.98
N ARG A 172 0.96 -17.20 20.10
CA ARG A 172 0.00 -16.13 19.81
C ARG A 172 -0.73 -15.69 21.09
N ASP A 173 -1.25 -16.62 21.86
CA ASP A 173 -1.94 -16.33 23.13
C ASP A 173 -1.02 -15.66 24.15
N ALA A 174 0.24 -16.10 24.21
CA ALA A 174 1.26 -15.49 25.06
C ALA A 174 1.56 -14.03 24.64
N LEU A 175 1.64 -13.75 23.33
CA LEU A 175 1.85 -12.39 22.79
C LEU A 175 0.65 -11.47 23.04
N ILE A 176 -0.57 -11.99 22.99
CA ILE A 176 -1.78 -11.23 23.32
C ILE A 176 -1.77 -10.84 24.80
N LYS A 177 -1.40 -11.76 25.68
CA LYS A 177 -1.35 -11.53 27.14
C LYS A 177 -0.18 -10.65 27.58
N SER A 178 0.90 -10.55 26.80
CA SER A 178 2.10 -9.82 27.20
C SER A 178 1.95 -8.29 27.12
N LEU A 179 1.00 -7.79 26.32
CA LEU A 179 0.82 -6.34 26.15
C LEU A 179 -0.03 -5.76 27.29
N LYS A 180 0.65 -5.11 28.25
CA LYS A 180 0.02 -4.59 29.49
C LYS A 180 -0.84 -3.34 29.28
N THR A 181 -0.51 -2.49 28.31
CA THR A 181 -1.22 -1.23 28.08
C THR A 181 -1.48 -1.04 26.60
N ILE A 182 -2.76 -0.97 26.25
CA ILE A 182 -3.22 -0.63 24.91
C ILE A 182 -3.41 0.89 24.85
N ASN A 183 -2.96 1.50 23.75
CA ASN A 183 -3.13 2.94 23.50
C ASN A 183 -4.63 3.30 23.58
N LYS A 184 -4.98 4.34 24.35
CA LYS A 184 -6.38 4.80 24.52
C LYS A 184 -7.03 5.24 23.21
N ASP A 185 -6.22 5.64 22.23
CA ASP A 185 -6.67 6.12 20.92
C ASP A 185 -6.77 4.98 19.90
N ILE A 186 -6.47 3.73 20.27
CA ILE A 186 -6.35 2.61 19.32
C ILE A 186 -7.63 2.38 18.52
N ASP A 187 -8.80 2.51 19.14
CA ASP A 187 -10.06 2.18 18.47
C ASP A 187 -10.32 3.17 17.32
N LEU A 188 -10.01 4.46 17.51
CA LEU A 188 -10.04 5.47 16.46
C LEU A 188 -9.01 5.17 15.36
N LYS A 189 -7.78 4.77 15.73
CA LYS A 189 -6.73 4.41 14.77
C LYS A 189 -7.14 3.20 13.90
N ILE A 190 -7.75 2.20 14.50
CA ILE A 190 -8.23 0.99 13.81
C ILE A 190 -9.39 1.31 12.88
N LEU A 191 -10.37 2.12 13.30
CA LEU A 191 -11.45 2.57 12.43
C LEU A 191 -10.93 3.38 11.25
N GLY A 192 -9.98 4.29 11.49
CA GLY A 192 -9.28 5.05 10.45
C GLY A 192 -8.58 4.14 9.44
N LYS A 193 -7.81 3.16 9.92
CA LYS A 193 -7.17 2.14 9.10
C LYS A 193 -8.17 1.35 8.27
N LEU A 194 -9.27 0.88 8.85
CA LEU A 194 -10.32 0.15 8.12
C LEU A 194 -10.93 1.00 7.00
N LEU A 195 -11.29 2.25 7.31
CA LEU A 195 -11.85 3.19 6.34
C LEU A 195 -10.90 3.41 5.15
N TYR A 196 -9.62 3.62 5.42
CA TYR A 196 -8.63 3.91 4.38
C TYR A 196 -8.14 2.66 3.63
N ASN A 197 -8.06 1.50 4.29
CA ASN A 197 -7.86 0.21 3.62
C ASN A 197 -8.98 -0.08 2.60
N LYS A 198 -10.23 0.24 2.93
CA LYS A 198 -11.35 0.11 1.98
C LYS A 198 -11.22 1.05 0.77
N LYS A 199 -10.53 2.18 0.93
CA LYS A 199 -10.13 3.10 -0.15
C LYS A 199 -8.83 2.67 -0.86
N LYS A 200 -8.37 1.43 -0.65
CA LYS A 200 -7.13 0.83 -1.22
C LYS A 200 -5.83 1.49 -0.74
N TYR A 201 -5.83 2.17 0.41
CA TYR A 201 -4.59 2.61 1.04
C TYR A 201 -4.00 1.50 1.90
N TYR A 202 -2.67 1.34 1.86
CA TYR A 202 -1.95 0.69 2.94
C TYR A 202 -1.87 1.67 4.12
N CYS A 203 -2.20 1.21 5.33
CA CYS A 203 -2.18 2.05 6.53
C CYS A 203 -1.21 1.53 7.58
N GLU A 204 -0.30 2.41 8.01
CA GLU A 204 0.58 2.23 9.15
C GLU A 204 0.06 3.01 10.36
N ILE A 205 0.10 2.38 11.53
CA ILE A 205 -0.27 2.98 12.81
C ILE A 205 1.00 3.40 13.57
N GLU A 206 0.99 4.62 14.10
CA GLU A 206 2.06 5.23 14.89
C GLU A 206 3.37 5.42 14.11
N CYS A 207 3.32 6.28 13.09
CA CYS A 207 4.50 6.67 12.31
C CYS A 207 5.19 7.85 12.96
N LYS A 208 6.44 7.68 13.37
CA LYS A 208 7.27 8.77 13.89
C LYS A 208 7.98 9.49 12.75
N LEU A 209 7.98 10.81 12.79
CA LEU A 209 8.65 11.67 11.84
C LEU A 209 9.94 12.22 12.45
N PHE A 210 11.04 12.03 11.75
CA PHE A 210 12.37 12.50 12.15
C PHE A 210 12.92 13.51 11.15
N ASP A 211 13.71 14.45 11.65
CA ASP A 211 14.62 15.26 10.84
C ASP A 211 16.02 15.22 11.43
N SER A 212 16.98 15.58 10.59
CA SER A 212 18.35 15.80 11.01
C SER A 212 18.49 17.21 11.56
N SER A 213 18.92 17.32 12.82
CA SER A 213 19.29 18.60 13.43
C SER A 213 20.79 18.69 13.66
N TYR A 214 21.32 19.91 13.55
CA TYR A 214 22.72 20.22 13.82
C TYR A 214 22.81 21.39 14.80
N TYR A 215 22.78 21.05 16.09
CA TYR A 215 23.09 21.98 17.19
C TYR A 215 24.39 21.54 17.87
N GLY A 216 25.51 21.66 17.14
CA GLY A 216 26.85 21.23 17.58
C GLY A 216 27.13 19.73 17.40
N LYS A 217 26.10 18.88 17.33
CA LYS A 217 26.21 17.46 16.96
C LYS A 217 25.09 17.09 16.00
N TYR A 218 25.44 16.34 14.94
CA TYR A 218 24.45 15.78 14.03
C TYR A 218 23.63 14.71 14.76
N LYS A 219 22.32 14.90 14.86
CA LYS A 219 21.40 13.97 15.50
C LYS A 219 20.08 13.94 14.73
N LYS A 220 19.46 12.76 14.65
CA LYS A 220 18.06 12.66 14.22
C LYS A 220 17.14 12.94 15.40
N GLU A 221 16.25 13.92 15.25
CA GLU A 221 15.27 14.32 16.26
C GLU A 221 13.86 14.06 15.77
N GLU A 222 13.01 13.56 16.67
CA GLU A 222 11.59 13.33 16.39
C GLU A 222 10.88 14.69 16.38
N ILE A 223 10.37 15.10 15.23
CA ILE A 223 9.65 16.38 15.07
C ILE A 223 8.18 16.19 15.44
N SER A 224 7.62 15.06 15.04
CA SER A 224 6.21 14.78 15.18
C SER A 224 5.91 13.30 14.95
N ASP A 225 4.64 12.96 15.07
CA ASP A 225 4.09 11.65 14.77
C ASP A 225 2.79 11.77 13.99
N ILE A 226 2.45 10.72 13.26
CA ILE A 226 1.18 10.54 12.58
C ILE A 226 0.55 9.26 13.14
N ASP A 227 -0.63 9.41 13.76
CA ASP A 227 -1.31 8.28 14.40
C ASP A 227 -1.73 7.21 13.39
N VAL A 228 -2.24 7.62 12.22
CA VAL A 228 -2.52 6.74 11.07
C VAL A 228 -1.97 7.37 9.80
N TYR A 229 -0.90 6.79 9.26
CA TYR A 229 -0.34 7.15 7.96
C TYR A 229 -0.87 6.21 6.90
N ALA A 230 -1.40 6.76 5.81
CA ALA A 230 -1.98 6.01 4.71
C ALA A 230 -1.24 6.33 3.41
N ILE A 231 -0.90 5.32 2.63
CA ILE A 231 -0.29 5.46 1.31
C ILE A 231 -0.99 4.54 0.30
N LYS A 232 -1.34 5.07 -0.87
CA LYS A 232 -1.84 4.28 -1.99
C LYS A 232 -1.06 4.60 -3.26
N PHE A 233 -1.07 3.64 -4.17
CA PHE A 233 -0.67 3.85 -5.56
C PHE A 233 -1.91 3.65 -6.40
N ASP A 234 -2.14 4.53 -7.36
CA ASP A 234 -3.18 4.30 -8.37
C ASP A 234 -2.66 3.37 -9.48
N GLU A 235 -3.50 3.14 -10.50
CA GLU A 235 -3.18 2.25 -11.61
C GLU A 235 -2.07 2.80 -12.52
N SER A 236 -1.76 4.10 -12.42
CA SER A 236 -0.62 4.78 -13.05
C SER A 236 0.64 4.82 -12.16
N LEU A 237 0.58 4.16 -11.00
CA LEU A 237 1.54 4.26 -9.90
C LEU A 237 1.73 5.68 -9.35
N SER A 238 0.78 6.59 -9.52
CA SER A 238 0.78 7.86 -8.80
C SER A 238 0.62 7.59 -7.30
N CYS A 239 1.60 8.05 -6.53
CA CYS A 239 1.65 7.90 -5.08
C CYS A 239 0.77 8.97 -4.43
N HIS A 240 -0.16 8.53 -3.58
CA HIS A 240 -0.97 9.41 -2.75
C HIS A 240 -0.80 9.07 -1.28
N LYS A 241 -0.57 10.09 -0.46
CA LYS A 241 -0.32 10.00 0.98
C LYS A 241 -1.41 10.72 1.76
N ALA A 242 -1.79 10.16 2.89
CA ALA A 242 -2.68 10.81 3.84
C ALA A 242 -2.21 10.57 5.27
N GLY A 243 -2.51 11.50 6.17
CA GLY A 243 -2.14 11.40 7.58
C GLY A 243 -3.28 11.81 8.50
N PHE A 244 -3.53 11.03 9.54
CA PHE A 244 -4.59 11.29 10.50
C PHE A 244 -4.04 11.31 11.91
N GLU A 245 -4.44 12.34 12.67
CA GLU A 245 -4.27 12.39 14.11
C GLU A 245 -5.50 11.74 14.78
N CYS A 246 -5.29 10.97 15.84
CA CYS A 246 -6.35 10.30 16.60
C CYS A 246 -6.31 10.75 18.06
N LYS A 247 -7.44 11.22 18.61
CA LYS A 247 -7.51 11.67 20.00
C LYS A 247 -8.79 11.20 20.70
N SER A 248 -8.62 10.44 21.78
CA SER A 248 -9.72 10.01 22.67
C SER A 248 -10.22 11.13 23.60
N THR A 249 -9.46 12.22 23.73
CA THR A 249 -9.85 13.39 24.54
C THR A 249 -10.98 14.17 23.88
N THR A 250 -11.82 14.83 24.68
CA THR A 250 -12.93 15.67 24.20
C THR A 250 -12.55 17.14 24.04
N ASN A 251 -11.48 17.59 24.70
CA ASN A 251 -11.05 18.99 24.72
C ASN A 251 -9.93 19.21 23.72
N ASN A 252 -9.78 20.47 23.28
CA ASN A 252 -8.78 20.97 22.32
C ASN A 252 -8.79 20.21 20.98
N GLY A 253 -9.25 20.85 19.92
CA GLY A 253 -9.15 20.29 18.56
C GLY A 253 -8.39 21.20 17.60
N VAL A 254 -8.19 22.46 17.99
CA VAL A 254 -7.58 23.48 17.13
C VAL A 254 -6.07 23.23 17.01
N ASP A 255 -5.40 22.91 18.11
CA ASP A 255 -3.96 22.65 18.10
C ASP A 255 -3.64 21.39 17.27
N GLU A 256 -4.48 20.36 17.36
CA GLU A 256 -4.32 19.12 16.59
C GLU A 256 -4.53 19.31 15.09
N ILE A 257 -5.54 20.09 14.69
CA ILE A 257 -5.74 20.39 13.25
C ILE A 257 -4.61 21.26 12.70
N LEU A 258 -4.06 22.19 13.50
CA LEU A 258 -2.93 23.01 13.09
C LEU A 258 -1.63 22.19 13.01
N LYS A 259 -1.40 21.29 13.98
CA LYS A 259 -0.29 20.32 13.97
C LYS A 259 -0.34 19.47 12.70
N ILE A 260 -1.46 18.79 12.44
CA ILE A 260 -1.55 17.89 11.28
C ILE A 260 -1.48 18.66 9.96
N LYS A 261 -1.95 19.91 9.91
CA LYS A 261 -1.76 20.78 8.74
C LYS A 261 -0.29 21.14 8.51
N GLY A 262 0.47 21.41 9.57
CA GLY A 262 1.92 21.58 9.48
C GLY A 262 2.61 20.32 8.95
N ILE A 263 2.21 19.15 9.45
CA ILE A 263 2.70 17.85 8.98
C ILE A 263 2.35 17.62 7.51
N GLN A 264 1.17 18.05 7.04
CA GLN A 264 0.77 17.95 5.63
C GLN A 264 1.82 18.58 4.71
N VAL A 265 2.23 19.80 5.03
CA VAL A 265 3.23 20.55 4.25
C VAL A 265 4.59 19.88 4.37
N TYR A 266 5.01 19.55 5.60
CA TYR A 266 6.33 18.98 5.86
C TYR A 266 6.56 17.64 5.14
N ASN A 267 5.57 16.73 5.15
CA ASN A 267 5.71 15.39 4.57
C ASN A 267 5.00 15.23 3.21
N ASN A 268 4.60 16.34 2.57
CA ASN A 268 3.90 16.36 1.29
C ASN A 268 2.70 15.40 1.24
N LEU A 269 1.81 15.49 2.23
CA LEU A 269 0.61 14.66 2.29
C LEU A 269 -0.49 15.28 1.41
N ASP A 270 -1.15 14.48 0.59
CA ASP A 270 -2.28 14.94 -0.23
C ASP A 270 -3.51 15.25 0.63
N LYS A 271 -3.67 14.51 1.74
CA LYS A 271 -4.81 14.65 2.65
C LYS A 271 -4.39 14.56 4.10
N VAL A 272 -5.08 15.30 4.95
CA VAL A 272 -4.93 15.18 6.39
C VAL A 272 -6.27 15.23 7.10
N GLY A 273 -6.33 14.63 8.28
CA GLY A 273 -7.53 14.68 9.10
C GLY A 273 -7.29 14.48 10.59
N LEU A 274 -8.35 14.66 11.35
CA LEU A 274 -8.41 14.40 12.79
C LEU A 274 -9.62 13.51 13.09
N PHE A 275 -9.36 12.35 13.68
CA PHE A 275 -10.37 11.47 14.25
C PHE A 275 -10.39 11.69 15.76
N LYS A 276 -11.53 12.11 16.32
CA LYS A 276 -11.62 12.47 17.74
C LYS A 276 -12.88 11.92 18.38
N LYS A 277 -12.87 11.67 19.69
CA LYS A 277 -14.08 11.18 20.38
C LYS A 277 -15.29 12.11 20.22
N LYS A 278 -15.08 13.42 20.36
CA LYS A 278 -16.06 14.48 20.11
C LYS A 278 -15.37 15.69 19.50
N ILE A 279 -16.05 16.39 18.59
CA ILE A 279 -15.51 17.56 17.90
C ILE A 279 -16.42 18.77 18.13
N ALA A 280 -15.85 19.86 18.65
CA ALA A 280 -16.57 21.10 18.86
C ALA A 280 -16.83 21.87 17.54
N ASN A 281 -17.93 22.63 17.47
CA ASN A 281 -18.35 23.31 16.24
C ASN A 281 -17.32 24.33 15.72
N ASN A 282 -16.63 25.04 16.62
CA ASN A 282 -15.55 25.96 16.24
C ASN A 282 -14.39 25.23 15.54
N VAL A 283 -14.04 24.02 15.99
CA VAL A 283 -13.02 23.19 15.33
C VAL A 283 -13.47 22.81 13.92
N ARG A 284 -14.75 22.46 13.73
CA ARG A 284 -15.33 22.17 12.40
C ARG A 284 -15.25 23.37 11.46
N LEU A 285 -15.54 24.57 11.96
CA LEU A 285 -15.45 25.81 11.17
C LEU A 285 -14.02 26.09 10.71
N ILE A 286 -13.03 25.88 11.58
CA ILE A 286 -11.62 26.10 11.24
C ILE A 286 -11.14 25.05 10.25
N ALA A 287 -11.39 23.76 10.51
CA ALA A 287 -10.95 22.66 9.64
C ALA A 287 -11.49 22.78 8.21
N LYS A 288 -12.74 23.23 8.04
CA LYS A 288 -13.29 23.53 6.71
C LYS A 288 -12.48 24.60 5.97
N LYS A 289 -11.98 25.62 6.66
CA LYS A 289 -11.17 26.70 6.05
C LYS A 289 -9.76 26.25 5.69
N ILE A 290 -9.20 25.31 6.42
CA ILE A 290 -7.83 24.80 6.21
C ILE A 290 -7.79 23.44 5.50
N ASP A 291 -8.92 22.96 4.99
CA ASP A 291 -9.06 21.68 4.28
C ASP A 291 -8.48 20.48 5.06
N VAL A 292 -9.02 20.26 6.26
CA VAL A 292 -8.70 19.11 7.14
C VAL A 292 -9.95 18.26 7.33
N GLU A 293 -9.87 16.96 7.03
CA GLU A 293 -10.97 16.02 7.25
C GLU A 293 -11.24 15.84 8.76
N LEU A 294 -12.50 15.91 9.18
CA LEU A 294 -12.89 15.76 10.58
C LEU A 294 -13.97 14.71 10.72
N TYR A 295 -13.75 13.77 11.64
CA TYR A 295 -14.77 12.81 12.03
C TYR A 295 -14.74 12.61 13.53
N ASP A 296 -15.88 12.79 14.17
CA ASP A 296 -16.04 12.28 15.52
C ASP A 296 -16.18 10.74 15.52
N GLU A 297 -16.07 10.12 16.69
CA GLU A 297 -16.12 8.66 16.83
C GLU A 297 -17.43 8.07 16.27
N LYS A 298 -18.55 8.77 16.46
CA LYS A 298 -19.86 8.29 15.97
C LYS A 298 -19.90 8.37 14.44
N GLU A 299 -19.54 9.52 13.87
CA GLU A 299 -19.46 9.72 12.41
C GLU A 299 -18.54 8.69 11.75
N LEU A 300 -17.38 8.42 12.36
CA LEU A 300 -16.41 7.44 11.86
C LEU A 300 -16.97 6.01 11.91
N ASN A 301 -17.64 5.63 13.01
CA ASN A 301 -18.31 4.33 13.13
C ASN A 301 -19.41 4.17 12.08
N ASP A 302 -20.28 5.18 11.94
CA ASP A 302 -21.38 5.17 10.98
C ASP A 302 -20.84 4.99 9.55
N MET A 303 -19.83 5.77 9.17
CA MET A 303 -19.18 5.64 7.86
C MET A 303 -18.55 4.27 7.63
N VAL A 304 -17.80 3.75 8.60
CA VAL A 304 -17.16 2.43 8.49
C VAL A 304 -18.23 1.33 8.36
N SER A 305 -19.30 1.41 9.14
CA SER A 305 -20.39 0.42 9.13
C SER A 305 -21.14 0.36 7.79
N ILE A 306 -21.29 1.49 7.11
CA ILE A 306 -21.96 1.57 5.80
C ILE A 306 -21.10 0.91 4.71
N ILE A 307 -19.79 1.09 4.75
CA ILE A 307 -18.89 0.70 3.64
C ILE A 307 -18.29 -0.71 3.86
N ILE A 308 -18.24 -1.17 5.11
CA ILE A 308 -17.58 -2.42 5.51
C ILE A 308 -18.58 -3.34 6.21
N PRO A 309 -19.01 -4.44 5.55
CA PRO A 309 -19.81 -5.47 6.19
C PRO A 309 -19.08 -6.08 7.39
N GLU A 310 -19.81 -6.36 8.47
CA GLU A 310 -19.27 -6.92 9.71
C GLU A 310 -18.09 -6.12 10.30
N TYR A 311 -18.12 -4.78 10.19
CA TYR A 311 -16.97 -3.95 10.55
C TYR A 311 -16.47 -4.17 11.98
N LYS A 312 -17.35 -4.49 12.94
CA LYS A 312 -16.98 -4.76 14.34
C LYS A 312 -16.02 -5.95 14.45
N LYS A 313 -16.37 -7.08 13.82
CA LYS A 313 -15.52 -8.28 13.76
C LYS A 313 -14.19 -8.00 13.07
N ARG A 314 -14.20 -7.19 12.00
CA ARG A 314 -12.97 -6.75 11.33
C ARG A 314 -12.12 -5.85 12.23
N ALA A 315 -12.73 -4.91 12.95
CA ALA A 315 -12.03 -4.03 13.89
C ALA A 315 -11.39 -4.82 15.03
N GLU A 316 -12.10 -5.82 15.58
CA GLU A 316 -11.53 -6.75 16.58
C GLU A 316 -10.34 -7.52 16.03
N SER A 317 -10.44 -8.05 14.80
CA SER A 317 -9.35 -8.75 14.13
C SER A 317 -8.13 -7.84 13.88
N GLU A 318 -8.34 -6.58 13.48
CA GLU A 318 -7.25 -5.61 13.32
C GLU A 318 -6.61 -5.23 14.65
N LYS A 319 -7.43 -5.06 15.70
CA LYS A 319 -6.95 -4.77 17.05
C LYS A 319 -6.09 -5.94 17.56
N LEU A 320 -6.52 -7.17 17.30
CA LEU A 320 -5.75 -8.37 17.61
C LEU A 320 -4.42 -8.40 16.86
N LEU A 321 -4.43 -8.12 15.55
CA LEU A 321 -3.23 -8.03 14.72
C LEU A 321 -2.26 -6.97 15.24
N TYR A 322 -2.76 -5.80 15.62
CA TYR A 322 -1.99 -4.72 16.21
C TYR A 322 -1.32 -5.16 17.52
N VAL A 323 -2.06 -5.82 18.41
CA VAL A 323 -1.52 -6.32 19.68
C VAL A 323 -0.40 -7.33 19.44
N ILE A 324 -0.64 -8.34 18.59
CA ILE A 324 0.36 -9.39 18.31
C ILE A 324 1.62 -8.78 17.69
N SER A 325 1.48 -7.96 16.64
CA SER A 325 2.62 -7.33 15.96
C SER A 325 3.43 -6.43 16.89
N THR A 326 2.76 -5.61 17.72
CA THR A 326 3.42 -4.75 18.72
C THR A 326 4.17 -5.56 19.77
N SER A 327 3.60 -6.69 20.23
CA SER A 327 4.28 -7.59 21.17
C SER A 327 5.53 -8.22 20.55
N ILE A 328 5.48 -8.66 19.29
CA ILE A 328 6.65 -9.19 18.58
C ILE A 328 7.72 -8.10 18.43
N GLU A 329 7.33 -6.88 18.04
CA GLU A 329 8.25 -5.74 17.93
C GLU A 329 8.90 -5.37 19.25
N TYR A 330 8.15 -5.47 20.36
CA TYR A 330 8.69 -5.23 21.70
C TYR A 330 9.77 -6.26 22.07
N GLU A 331 9.54 -7.54 21.81
CA GLU A 331 10.56 -8.58 22.01
C GLU A 331 11.77 -8.35 21.09
N LEU A 332 11.53 -8.02 19.82
CA LEU A 332 12.57 -7.73 18.82
C LEU A 332 13.44 -6.53 19.20
N LYS A 333 12.92 -5.51 19.88
CA LYS A 333 13.70 -4.32 20.28
C LYS A 333 14.93 -4.66 21.11
N GLN A 334 14.95 -5.78 21.81
CA GLN A 334 16.12 -6.21 22.59
C GLN A 334 17.31 -6.60 21.70
N GLN A 335 17.04 -7.16 20.53
CA GLN A 335 18.07 -7.70 19.61
C GLN A 335 18.23 -6.84 18.35
N LEU A 336 17.16 -6.19 17.90
CA LEU A 336 17.03 -5.47 16.63
C LEU A 336 16.53 -4.02 16.82
N ARG A 337 16.93 -3.34 17.90
CA ARG A 337 16.45 -1.98 18.21
C ARG A 337 16.51 -1.04 17.02
N GLY A 338 17.61 -1.05 16.27
CA GLY A 338 17.82 -0.20 15.09
C GLY A 338 16.81 -0.49 13.99
N ILE A 339 16.61 -1.75 13.64
CA ILE A 339 15.68 -2.17 12.58
C ILE A 339 14.24 -1.86 13.00
N VAL A 340 13.82 -2.19 14.22
CA VAL A 340 12.45 -1.88 14.71
C VAL A 340 12.21 -0.38 14.79
N SER A 341 13.21 0.42 15.17
CA SER A 341 13.08 1.88 15.18
C SER A 341 12.99 2.46 13.77
N PHE A 342 13.69 1.84 12.80
CA PHE A 342 13.59 2.19 11.40
C PHE A 342 12.18 1.94 10.84
N THR A 343 11.59 0.75 11.08
CA THR A 343 10.26 0.39 10.55
C THR A 343 9.10 1.25 11.09
N LYS A 344 9.28 1.89 12.25
CA LYS A 344 8.29 2.78 12.89
C LYS A 344 8.61 4.27 12.73
N GLY A 345 9.81 4.61 12.26
CA GLY A 345 10.33 5.96 12.31
C GLY A 345 11.01 6.38 11.03
N ALA A 346 12.32 6.17 10.97
CA ALA A 346 13.17 6.66 9.88
C ALA A 346 12.66 6.28 8.47
N TYR A 347 11.99 5.12 8.32
CA TYR A 347 11.37 4.74 7.05
C TYR A 347 10.43 5.81 6.49
N TRP A 348 9.62 6.44 7.33
CA TRP A 348 8.56 7.38 6.93
C TRP A 348 9.07 8.78 6.58
N THR A 349 10.38 9.01 6.68
CA THR A 349 11.03 10.32 6.45
C THR A 349 12.18 10.27 5.48
N ASN A 350 12.89 9.14 5.42
CA ASN A 350 13.94 8.90 4.43
C ASN A 350 13.37 8.88 3.00
N SER A 351 14.25 9.14 2.03
CA SER A 351 13.95 8.96 0.62
C SER A 351 13.83 7.46 0.26
N PRO A 352 13.14 7.11 -0.85
CA PRO A 352 12.91 5.71 -1.24
C PRO A 352 14.18 4.88 -1.42
N ASP A 353 15.25 5.47 -1.94
CA ASP A 353 16.57 4.85 -2.15
C ASP A 353 17.28 4.56 -0.81
N GLN A 354 17.26 5.51 0.13
CA GLN A 354 17.79 5.32 1.48
C GLN A 354 17.05 4.21 2.21
N ASN A 355 15.72 4.17 2.05
CA ASN A 355 14.89 3.10 2.59
C ASN A 355 15.23 1.75 1.98
N PHE A 356 15.37 1.67 0.66
CA PHE A 356 15.78 0.46 -0.02
C PHE A 356 17.11 -0.07 0.54
N HIS A 357 18.15 0.76 0.60
CA HIS A 357 19.46 0.34 1.12
C HIS A 357 19.42 -0.06 2.59
N THR A 358 18.66 0.69 3.40
CA THR A 358 18.51 0.37 4.83
C THR A 358 17.83 -0.98 5.01
N ILE A 359 16.82 -1.30 4.20
CA ILE A 359 16.13 -2.60 4.24
C ILE A 359 17.07 -3.73 3.79
N VAL A 360 17.83 -3.55 2.71
CA VAL A 360 18.82 -4.54 2.26
C VAL A 360 19.82 -4.84 3.37
N ARG A 361 20.40 -3.79 4.00
CA ARG A 361 21.33 -3.94 5.12
C ARG A 361 20.69 -4.59 6.33
N ALA A 362 19.44 -4.26 6.63
CA ALA A 362 18.68 -4.89 7.71
C ALA A 362 18.50 -6.39 7.48
N LEU A 363 18.16 -6.81 6.26
CA LEU A 363 18.02 -8.23 5.89
C LEU A 363 19.36 -8.97 5.99
N GLU A 364 20.46 -8.38 5.50
CA GLU A 364 21.81 -8.94 5.65
C GLU A 364 22.17 -9.17 7.12
N HIS A 365 21.85 -8.21 7.99
CA HIS A 365 22.16 -8.28 9.42
C HIS A 365 21.29 -9.30 10.19
N ILE A 366 20.01 -9.44 9.84
CA ILE A 366 19.11 -10.42 10.47
C ILE A 366 19.65 -11.86 10.34
N LYS A 367 20.34 -12.15 9.22
CA LYS A 367 20.99 -13.45 9.01
C LYS A 367 22.00 -13.79 10.11
N GLU A 368 22.76 -12.80 10.56
CA GLU A 368 23.85 -12.97 11.52
C GLU A 368 23.36 -13.25 12.94
N ILE A 369 22.11 -12.87 13.24
CA ILE A 369 21.53 -12.97 14.59
C ILE A 369 20.86 -14.33 14.75
N LYS A 370 21.61 -15.28 15.32
CA LYS A 370 21.15 -16.65 15.57
C LYS A 370 20.13 -16.78 16.71
N THR A 371 20.02 -15.77 17.57
CA THR A 371 19.16 -15.78 18.76
C THR A 371 17.70 -15.43 18.47
N LEU A 372 17.37 -15.04 17.24
CA LEU A 372 15.99 -14.75 16.84
C LEU A 372 15.18 -16.03 16.72
N MET A 373 14.01 -16.05 17.35
CA MET A 373 13.04 -17.14 17.18
C MET A 373 12.45 -17.11 15.77
N ASP A 374 12.06 -18.28 15.24
CA ASP A 374 11.55 -18.42 13.88
C ASP A 374 10.38 -17.47 13.58
N TYR A 375 9.46 -17.27 14.53
CA TYR A 375 8.32 -16.37 14.32
C TYR A 375 8.71 -14.90 14.26
N GLN A 376 9.74 -14.51 15.02
CA GLN A 376 10.25 -13.15 15.01
C GLN A 376 10.95 -12.88 13.68
N ARG A 377 11.74 -13.85 13.21
CA ARG A 377 12.44 -13.81 11.93
C ARG A 377 11.44 -13.73 10.76
N MET A 378 10.42 -14.58 10.74
CA MET A 378 9.38 -14.55 9.72
C MET A 378 8.62 -13.21 9.72
N TYR A 379 8.16 -12.74 10.89
CA TYR A 379 7.47 -11.47 11.01
C TYR A 379 8.30 -10.30 10.48
N ILE A 380 9.56 -10.18 10.91
CA ILE A 380 10.40 -9.04 10.51
C ILE A 380 10.74 -9.09 9.02
N VAL A 381 10.92 -10.27 8.43
CA VAL A 381 11.18 -10.40 6.99
C VAL A 381 9.95 -10.01 6.18
N LEU A 382 8.75 -10.48 6.54
CA LEU A 382 7.52 -10.06 5.88
C LEU A 382 7.30 -8.54 6.03
N ARG A 383 7.60 -8.01 7.22
CA ARG A 383 7.50 -6.58 7.50
C ARG A 383 8.47 -5.75 6.65
N LEU A 384 9.73 -6.17 6.54
CA LEU A 384 10.72 -5.50 5.69
C LEU A 384 10.37 -5.64 4.20
N SER A 385 9.82 -6.77 3.77
CA SER A 385 9.35 -6.99 2.40
C SER A 385 8.19 -6.07 2.03
N LEU A 386 7.28 -5.83 2.97
CA LEU A 386 6.19 -4.86 2.83
C LEU A 386 6.75 -3.44 2.62
N LEU A 387 7.65 -3.00 3.49
CA LEU A 387 8.29 -1.68 3.36
C LEU A 387 9.14 -1.57 2.09
N LEU A 388 9.76 -2.66 1.66
CA LEU A 388 10.50 -2.73 0.41
C LEU A 388 9.59 -2.53 -0.79
N SER A 389 8.41 -3.18 -0.79
CA SER A 389 7.42 -3.01 -1.86
C SER A 389 6.98 -1.56 -2.01
N LEU A 390 6.78 -0.84 -0.90
CA LEU A 390 6.46 0.57 -0.89
C LEU A 390 7.59 1.42 -1.49
N SER A 391 8.84 1.18 -1.10
CA SER A 391 10.01 1.90 -1.64
C SER A 391 10.19 1.66 -3.14
N ILE A 392 10.05 0.41 -3.59
CA ILE A 392 10.17 0.03 -4.99
C ILE A 392 9.05 0.67 -5.83
N LEU A 393 7.81 0.71 -5.32
CA LEU A 393 6.70 1.40 -6.00
C LEU A 393 6.89 2.91 -6.08
N GLN A 394 7.48 3.54 -5.06
CA GLN A 394 7.83 4.96 -5.11
C GLN A 394 8.89 5.24 -6.18
N ILE A 395 9.92 4.38 -6.27
CA ILE A 395 10.93 4.50 -7.33
C ILE A 395 10.30 4.28 -8.71
N ALA A 396 9.44 3.27 -8.87
CA ALA A 396 8.72 3.03 -10.12
C ALA A 396 7.83 4.22 -10.52
N SER A 397 7.13 4.82 -9.55
CA SER A 397 6.35 6.06 -9.74
C SER A 397 7.20 7.19 -10.30
N PHE A 398 8.41 7.37 -9.75
CA PHE A 398 9.35 8.38 -10.24
C PHE A 398 9.82 8.09 -11.67
N ILE A 399 10.18 6.84 -11.97
CA ILE A 399 10.64 6.42 -13.31
C ILE A 399 9.55 6.70 -14.37
N ILE A 400 8.30 6.37 -14.07
CA ILE A 400 7.16 6.59 -15.00
C ILE A 400 6.98 8.08 -15.29
N LYS A 401 7.13 8.94 -14.26
CA LYS A 401 6.99 10.40 -14.41
C LYS A 401 8.15 11.05 -15.15
N THR A 402 9.35 10.49 -15.06
CA THR A 402 10.57 11.13 -15.58
C THR A 402 11.00 10.60 -16.94
N ASN A 403 11.11 9.27 -17.10
CA ASN A 403 11.56 8.67 -18.35
C ASN A 403 11.17 7.17 -18.44
N PHE A 404 9.96 6.93 -18.92
CA PHE A 404 9.43 5.58 -19.15
C PHE A 404 10.21 4.79 -20.21
N SER A 405 10.87 5.46 -21.16
CA SER A 405 11.62 4.78 -22.24
C SER A 405 12.94 4.17 -21.76
N ASN A 406 13.49 4.62 -20.63
CA ASN A 406 14.78 4.18 -20.12
C ASN A 406 14.71 3.70 -18.66
N ILE A 407 13.80 2.76 -18.41
CA ILE A 407 13.48 2.22 -17.08
C ILE A 407 14.74 1.81 -16.31
N GLN A 408 15.64 1.06 -16.96
CA GLN A 408 16.81 0.51 -16.27
C GLN A 408 17.78 1.59 -15.82
N ASN A 409 18.09 2.59 -16.65
CA ASN A 409 19.01 3.65 -16.23
C ASN A 409 18.38 4.54 -15.17
N CYS A 410 17.09 4.86 -15.28
CA CYS A 410 16.40 5.65 -14.26
C CYS A 410 16.31 4.89 -12.92
N ALA A 411 16.06 3.58 -12.95
CA ALA A 411 16.11 2.75 -11.75
C ALA A 411 17.51 2.74 -11.10
N LEU A 412 18.57 2.71 -11.93
CA LEU A 412 19.95 2.81 -11.45
C LEU A 412 20.26 4.19 -10.88
N ASP A 413 19.82 5.27 -11.52
CA ASP A 413 20.03 6.62 -11.01
C ASP A 413 19.31 6.77 -9.66
N GLU A 414 18.04 6.37 -9.57
CA GLU A 414 17.26 6.47 -8.34
C GLU A 414 17.84 5.63 -7.20
N ILE A 415 18.19 4.36 -7.43
CA ILE A 415 18.76 3.53 -6.36
C ILE A 415 20.11 4.05 -5.87
N PHE A 416 20.84 4.87 -6.64
CA PHE A 416 22.08 5.49 -6.18
C PHE A 416 21.89 6.90 -5.59
N GLY A 417 20.65 7.37 -5.46
CA GLY A 417 20.33 8.69 -4.91
C GLY A 417 20.34 9.82 -5.94
N GLY A 418 20.47 9.48 -7.23
CA GLY A 418 20.51 10.42 -8.34
C GLY A 418 21.59 10.07 -9.37
N THR A 419 21.48 10.71 -10.55
CA THR A 419 22.44 10.52 -11.64
C THR A 419 23.85 10.96 -11.21
N VAL A 420 23.98 12.07 -10.46
CA VAL A 420 25.28 12.61 -10.05
C VAL A 420 25.98 11.65 -9.09
N GLU A 421 25.27 11.22 -8.05
CA GLU A 421 25.72 10.30 -7.01
C GLU A 421 26.13 8.95 -7.62
N ARG A 422 25.38 8.48 -8.63
CA ARG A 422 25.77 7.30 -9.43
C ARG A 422 27.10 7.53 -10.13
N TRP A 423 27.28 8.63 -10.86
CA TRP A 423 28.53 8.90 -11.58
C TRP A 423 29.73 9.04 -10.63
N GLU A 424 29.57 9.69 -9.49
CA GLU A 424 30.61 9.79 -8.47
C GLU A 424 31.02 8.41 -7.93
N LYS A 425 30.04 7.53 -7.70
CA LYS A 425 30.31 6.15 -7.30
C LYS A 425 31.06 5.39 -8.39
N PHE A 426 30.67 5.54 -9.66
CA PHE A 426 31.34 4.85 -10.77
C PHE A 426 32.79 5.34 -10.89
N ARG A 427 33.00 6.65 -10.85
CA ARG A 427 34.34 7.25 -10.84
C ARG A 427 35.19 6.71 -9.70
N THR A 428 34.62 6.57 -8.51
CA THR A 428 35.32 5.99 -7.35
C THR A 428 35.74 4.55 -7.62
N TYR A 429 34.86 3.73 -8.19
CA TYR A 429 35.17 2.34 -8.53
C TYR A 429 36.15 2.20 -9.69
N ASP A 430 36.17 3.15 -10.64
CA ASP A 430 37.18 3.19 -11.70
C ASP A 430 38.57 3.46 -11.12
N LEU A 431 38.69 4.41 -10.18
CA LEU A 431 39.95 4.66 -9.46
C LEU A 431 40.41 3.44 -8.65
N ILE A 432 39.48 2.78 -7.94
CA ILE A 432 39.78 1.52 -7.23
C ILE A 432 40.24 0.44 -8.21
N SER A 433 39.61 0.34 -9.38
CA SER A 433 39.96 -0.67 -10.39
C SER A 433 41.34 -0.43 -10.99
N GLN A 434 41.73 0.83 -11.18
CA GLN A 434 43.07 1.22 -11.63
C GLN A 434 44.12 0.83 -10.58
N GLU A 435 43.87 1.15 -9.31
CA GLU A 435 44.79 0.85 -8.21
C GLU A 435 44.97 -0.66 -8.01
N LEU A 436 43.86 -1.41 -8.02
CA LEU A 436 43.89 -2.88 -7.85
C LEU A 436 44.32 -3.63 -9.12
N ARG A 437 44.51 -2.93 -10.26
CA ARG A 437 44.73 -3.51 -11.59
C ARG A 437 43.73 -4.62 -11.94
N LYS A 438 42.50 -4.48 -11.45
CA LYS A 438 41.41 -5.45 -11.60
C LYS A 438 40.10 -4.69 -11.76
N LYS A 439 39.29 -5.08 -12.74
CA LYS A 439 37.96 -4.50 -12.93
C LYS A 439 37.07 -4.82 -11.72
N VAL A 440 36.66 -3.79 -10.97
CA VAL A 440 35.71 -3.88 -9.87
C VAL A 440 34.37 -3.30 -10.33
N SER A 441 33.28 -4.06 -10.14
CA SER A 441 31.94 -3.59 -10.47
C SER A 441 31.42 -2.62 -9.39
N PRO A 442 30.86 -1.45 -9.76
CA PRO A 442 30.21 -0.54 -8.81
C PRO A 442 28.84 -1.07 -8.32
N TYR A 443 28.30 -2.07 -9.01
CA TYR A 443 26.98 -2.59 -8.74
C TYR A 443 26.96 -3.65 -7.64
N PRO A 444 25.98 -3.61 -6.72
CA PRO A 444 25.78 -4.65 -5.73
C PRO A 444 25.25 -5.95 -6.37
N TYR A 445 25.42 -7.08 -5.67
CA TYR A 445 25.07 -8.41 -6.18
C TYR A 445 23.57 -8.58 -6.52
N TYR A 446 22.70 -7.82 -5.87
CA TYR A 446 21.25 -7.87 -6.05
C TYR A 446 20.73 -6.96 -7.17
N ILE A 447 21.58 -6.18 -7.86
CA ILE A 447 21.12 -5.16 -8.81
C ILE A 447 20.28 -5.73 -9.94
N LYS A 448 20.64 -6.93 -10.43
CA LYS A 448 19.95 -7.57 -11.55
C LYS A 448 18.52 -7.94 -11.18
N ASP A 449 18.32 -8.49 -9.98
CA ASP A 449 16.98 -8.86 -9.51
C ASP A 449 16.13 -7.61 -9.24
N TYR A 450 16.75 -6.56 -8.67
CA TYR A 450 16.10 -5.27 -8.51
C TYR A 450 15.60 -4.68 -9.84
N LEU A 451 16.45 -4.65 -10.87
CA LEU A 451 16.08 -4.13 -12.19
C LEU A 451 14.97 -4.95 -12.85
N ASN A 452 14.98 -6.27 -12.67
CA ASN A 452 13.92 -7.14 -13.16
C ASN A 452 12.58 -6.83 -12.48
N ILE A 453 12.58 -6.69 -11.15
CA ILE A 453 11.38 -6.34 -10.37
C ILE A 453 10.83 -4.99 -10.80
N ILE A 454 11.68 -3.97 -10.92
CA ILE A 454 11.25 -2.64 -11.39
C ILE A 454 10.65 -2.72 -12.80
N SER A 455 11.32 -3.41 -13.72
CA SER A 455 10.84 -3.56 -15.10
C SER A 455 9.47 -4.25 -15.13
N TRP A 456 9.26 -5.26 -14.27
CA TRP A 456 7.98 -5.95 -14.19
C TRP A 456 6.89 -5.07 -13.56
N ILE A 457 7.19 -4.35 -12.48
CA ILE A 457 6.25 -3.41 -11.85
C ILE A 457 5.81 -2.33 -12.84
N VAL A 458 6.74 -1.74 -13.60
CA VAL A 458 6.43 -0.73 -14.61
C VAL A 458 5.64 -1.31 -15.79
N SER A 459 5.84 -2.59 -16.10
CA SER A 459 5.07 -3.29 -17.15
C SER A 459 3.66 -3.74 -16.70
N SER A 460 3.40 -3.78 -15.38
CA SER A 460 2.15 -4.28 -14.79
C SER A 460 1.67 -3.34 -13.68
N MET A 461 1.59 -2.04 -13.99
CA MET A 461 1.35 -0.96 -13.02
C MET A 461 0.05 -1.15 -12.23
N ASN A 462 -1.04 -1.51 -12.91
CA ASN A 462 -2.34 -1.70 -12.27
C ASN A 462 -2.27 -2.81 -11.20
N GLU A 463 -1.70 -3.95 -11.55
CA GLU A 463 -1.55 -5.09 -10.65
C GLU A 463 -0.52 -4.83 -9.54
N ALA A 464 0.54 -4.09 -9.84
CA ALA A 464 1.60 -3.72 -8.91
C ALA A 464 1.13 -2.72 -7.84
N SER A 465 0.16 -1.84 -8.17
CA SER A 465 -0.40 -0.84 -7.25
C SER A 465 -0.92 -1.44 -5.92
N ARG A 466 -1.29 -2.73 -5.94
CA ARG A 466 -1.86 -3.46 -4.81
C ARG A 466 -0.84 -4.28 -4.01
N LEU A 467 0.45 -4.26 -4.37
CA LEU A 467 1.48 -5.06 -3.71
C LEU A 467 1.57 -4.87 -2.20
N PRO A 468 1.55 -3.64 -1.65
CA PRO A 468 1.66 -3.44 -0.21
C PRO A 468 0.48 -4.07 0.53
N LEU A 469 -0.73 -3.96 -0.03
CA LEU A 469 -1.93 -4.56 0.55
C LEU A 469 -1.86 -6.08 0.56
N LEU A 470 -1.38 -6.70 -0.52
CA LEU A 470 -1.22 -8.15 -0.58
C LEU A 470 -0.16 -8.65 0.42
N ILE A 471 0.99 -7.99 0.52
CA ILE A 471 2.02 -8.38 1.50
C ILE A 471 1.54 -8.16 2.93
N GLU A 472 0.75 -7.10 3.20
CA GLU A 472 0.04 -6.95 4.47
C GLU A 472 -0.90 -8.13 4.73
N GLN A 473 -1.60 -8.65 3.72
CA GLN A 473 -2.41 -9.85 3.88
C GLN A 473 -1.57 -11.10 4.19
N TYR A 474 -0.36 -11.24 3.64
CA TYR A 474 0.52 -12.33 4.05
C TYR A 474 0.89 -12.25 5.54
N ILE A 475 1.18 -11.05 6.06
CA ILE A 475 1.41 -10.83 7.49
C ILE A 475 0.17 -11.22 8.31
N ARG A 476 -1.03 -10.86 7.86
CA ARG A 476 -2.28 -11.22 8.54
C ARG A 476 -2.51 -12.72 8.56
N CYS A 477 -2.35 -13.39 7.43
CA CYS A 477 -2.49 -14.83 7.33
C CYS A 477 -1.51 -15.53 8.27
N TYR A 478 -0.26 -15.08 8.29
CA TYR A 478 0.77 -15.58 9.19
C TYR A 478 0.40 -15.44 10.67
N LEU A 479 0.02 -14.23 11.11
CA LEU A 479 -0.22 -13.92 12.53
C LEU A 479 -1.58 -14.45 13.03
N LEU A 480 -2.59 -14.49 12.18
CA LEU A 480 -3.96 -14.88 12.56
C LEU A 480 -4.32 -16.31 12.14
N LYS A 481 -3.40 -17.04 11.49
CA LYS A 481 -3.62 -18.41 11.00
C LYS A 481 -4.78 -18.49 9.99
N LEU A 482 -4.80 -17.55 9.04
CA LEU A 482 -5.79 -17.53 7.95
C LEU A 482 -5.23 -18.25 6.72
N ASP A 483 -6.08 -18.98 5.99
CA ASP A 483 -5.66 -19.75 4.82
C ASP A 483 -5.26 -18.86 3.63
N TYR A 484 -4.01 -18.89 3.21
CA TYR A 484 -3.51 -18.09 2.09
C TYR A 484 -4.27 -18.31 0.77
N ASN A 485 -4.92 -19.46 0.58
CA ASN A 485 -5.71 -19.71 -0.62
C ASN A 485 -6.82 -18.67 -0.82
N PHE A 486 -7.35 -18.05 0.25
CA PHE A 486 -8.37 -17.02 0.11
C PHE A 486 -7.86 -15.81 -0.68
N LEU A 487 -6.55 -15.55 -0.71
CA LEU A 487 -5.96 -14.40 -1.39
C LEU A 487 -6.15 -14.46 -2.91
N THR A 488 -6.22 -15.66 -3.49
CA THR A 488 -6.47 -15.87 -4.92
C THR A 488 -7.84 -15.35 -5.37
N ASN A 489 -8.79 -15.22 -4.44
CA ASN A 489 -10.12 -14.65 -4.71
C ASN A 489 -10.13 -13.11 -4.78
N PHE A 490 -9.09 -12.43 -4.24
CA PHE A 490 -9.07 -10.96 -4.12
C PHE A 490 -8.00 -10.29 -4.99
N TYR A 491 -6.97 -11.03 -5.40
CA TYR A 491 -5.81 -10.52 -6.12
C TYR A 491 -5.58 -11.29 -7.41
N SER A 492 -5.12 -10.56 -8.43
CA SER A 492 -4.77 -11.18 -9.72
C SER A 492 -3.53 -12.07 -9.58
N ASP A 493 -3.40 -13.05 -10.48
CA ASP A 493 -2.20 -13.90 -10.58
C ASP A 493 -0.92 -13.08 -10.75
N THR A 494 -0.98 -11.96 -11.47
CA THR A 494 0.16 -11.06 -11.65
C THR A 494 0.54 -10.37 -10.34
N THR A 495 -0.43 -9.87 -9.57
CA THR A 495 -0.18 -9.28 -8.25
C THR A 495 0.42 -10.32 -7.29
N LEU A 496 -0.11 -11.55 -7.31
CA LEU A 496 0.42 -12.68 -6.52
C LEU A 496 1.87 -12.98 -6.89
N LYS A 497 2.18 -13.12 -8.19
CA LYS A 497 3.55 -13.38 -8.65
C LYS A 497 4.52 -12.26 -8.29
N LEU A 498 4.14 -11.01 -8.53
CA LEU A 498 4.96 -9.84 -8.16
C LEU A 498 5.25 -9.79 -6.65
N SER A 499 4.27 -10.13 -5.80
CA SER A 499 4.49 -10.19 -4.35
C SER A 499 5.47 -11.31 -3.96
N LYS A 500 5.37 -12.48 -4.60
CA LYS A 500 6.32 -13.58 -4.42
C LYS A 500 7.73 -13.19 -4.87
N ASP A 501 7.86 -12.37 -5.91
CA ASP A 501 9.15 -11.84 -6.35
C ASP A 501 9.78 -10.87 -5.34
N ILE A 502 9.01 -9.98 -4.72
CA ILE A 502 9.49 -9.11 -3.63
C ILE A 502 9.95 -9.94 -2.43
N LEU A 503 9.18 -10.96 -2.06
CA LEU A 503 9.53 -11.84 -0.96
C LEU A 503 10.76 -12.69 -1.29
N ARG A 504 10.85 -13.24 -2.50
CA ARG A 504 12.02 -13.96 -3.02
C ARG A 504 13.27 -13.09 -2.99
N PHE A 505 13.16 -11.85 -3.44
CA PHE A 505 14.25 -10.89 -3.39
C PHE A 505 14.73 -10.66 -1.95
N SER A 506 13.79 -10.46 -1.03
CA SER A 506 14.10 -10.27 0.39
C SER A 506 14.77 -11.50 1.02
N CYS A 507 14.26 -12.71 0.73
CA CYS A 507 14.86 -13.97 1.17
C CYS A 507 16.24 -14.22 0.56
N LYS A 508 16.46 -13.84 -0.71
CA LYS A 508 17.76 -13.97 -1.37
C LYS A 508 18.82 -13.09 -0.72
N ILE A 509 18.46 -11.86 -0.33
CA ILE A 509 19.35 -10.97 0.44
C ILE A 509 19.62 -11.55 1.83
N LEU A 510 18.58 -12.04 2.51
CA LEU A 510 18.69 -12.68 3.81
C LEU A 510 19.54 -13.96 3.77
N GLN A 511 19.57 -14.67 2.64
CA GLN A 511 20.22 -15.97 2.45
C GLN A 511 19.70 -17.02 3.45
N ASP A 512 18.38 -17.11 3.59
CA ASP A 512 17.68 -18.09 4.45
C ASP A 512 16.65 -18.88 3.63
N ASP A 513 17.06 -20.06 3.20
CA ASP A 513 16.26 -20.95 2.35
C ASP A 513 15.03 -21.51 3.10
N LYS A 514 15.06 -21.57 4.43
CA LYS A 514 13.92 -22.08 5.21
C LYS A 514 12.75 -21.11 5.13
N ILE A 515 13.01 -19.83 5.34
CA ILE A 515 11.97 -18.79 5.22
C ILE A 515 11.45 -18.73 3.78
N PHE A 516 12.36 -18.85 2.82
CA PHE A 516 12.01 -18.91 1.41
C PHE A 516 11.02 -20.06 1.11
N GLU A 517 11.32 -21.29 1.53
CA GLU A 517 10.42 -22.42 1.35
C GLU A 517 9.06 -22.22 2.03
N HIS A 518 9.03 -21.61 3.22
CA HIS A 518 7.77 -21.30 3.90
C HIS A 518 6.93 -20.32 3.10
N ILE A 519 7.54 -19.27 2.57
CA ILE A 519 6.86 -18.25 1.76
C ILE A 519 6.41 -18.80 0.40
N PHE A 520 7.12 -19.77 -0.18
CA PHE A 520 6.73 -20.35 -1.46
C PHE A 520 5.65 -21.43 -1.37
N LYS A 521 5.53 -22.07 -0.20
CA LYS A 521 4.42 -23.00 0.12
C LYS A 521 3.10 -22.27 0.37
N ILE A 522 3.18 -20.97 0.65
CA ILE A 522 2.08 -20.00 0.68
C ILE A 522 1.70 -19.59 -0.75
#